data_AF-A0A9E3R338-F1
#
_entry.id   AF-A0A9E3R338-F1
#
_cell.length_a   1.000
_cell.length_b   1.000
_cell.length_c   1.000
_cell.angle_alpha   90.00
_cell.angle_beta   90.00
_cell.angle_gamma   90.00
#
_symmetry.space_group_name_H-M   'P 1'
#
loop_
_entity.id
_entity.type
_entity.pdbx_description
1 polymer ?
#
loop_
_entity_poly.entity_id
_entity_poly.type
_entity_poly.pdbx_seq_one_letter_code
_entity_poly.pdbx_strand_id
1 'polypeptide(L)'
;MNARALLLVSMGLFAGCASRAGVQLSAEQLRSKASYRTLSPYDEAYDAAYLVLVRDGFLVSAHDRHAGTLDTDPKGDASAHHEQRAWHIEILQEGGSLTIVALPRVFIDGTEVTQGQPWTLDGENGEEARWRSLFGRMQELLDAWKVHPEVELDRGRGELNVGGLRLLVPPKWTHFELNTDRHSLAVQRGRQLDDAVNPSILYSIERRRPQPDEDALVRSAVDRALGSTRQMEPKDTPVADAWGVHGLGEVRVGPAGLGMPVAWRRWEARSPAWVVRVASACAPDGEQGCEVDVRAVIESAADSSGRLIDTESGAIPVFKHRPPPR
;
A
#
# COMPACT_ATOMS: atom_id res chain seq x y z
N MET A 1 65.79 -12.02 50.12
CA MET A 1 64.34 -12.33 50.07
C MET A 1 63.63 -11.23 49.30
N ASN A 2 62.81 -11.67 48.35
CA ASN A 2 61.82 -10.97 47.49
C ASN A 2 61.16 -9.74 48.15
N ALA A 3 60.60 -8.74 47.46
CA ALA A 3 60.00 -8.66 46.14
C ALA A 3 59.74 -7.18 45.75
N ARG A 4 59.63 -6.91 44.44
CA ARG A 4 58.57 -6.13 43.74
C ARG A 4 58.14 -4.74 44.31
N ALA A 5 57.77 -3.73 43.55
CA ALA A 5 57.66 -3.39 42.14
C ALA A 5 56.94 -2.03 42.14
N LEU A 6 57.27 -1.10 41.25
CA LEU A 6 56.30 -0.37 40.42
C LEU A 6 57.07 0.64 39.57
N LEU A 7 57.47 0.19 38.38
CA LEU A 7 57.70 1.05 37.24
C LEU A 7 56.32 1.34 36.65
N LEU A 8 55.84 2.58 36.77
CA LEU A 8 54.68 3.09 36.07
C LEU A 8 55.04 3.24 34.59
N VAL A 9 54.79 2.19 33.82
CA VAL A 9 54.75 2.25 32.36
C VAL A 9 53.52 3.07 31.98
N SER A 10 53.79 4.29 31.53
CA SER A 10 52.84 5.16 30.85
C SER A 10 52.53 4.54 29.48
N MET A 11 51.69 3.51 29.47
CA MET A 11 51.16 2.92 28.26
C MET A 11 50.05 3.85 27.77
N GLY A 12 50.44 4.79 26.92
CA GLY A 12 49.50 5.63 26.19
C GLY A 12 48.54 4.75 25.40
N LEU A 13 47.30 4.67 25.88
CA LEU A 13 46.16 4.30 25.05
C LEU A 13 46.03 5.40 23.99
N PHE A 14 46.73 5.22 22.88
CA PHE A 14 46.23 5.68 21.59
C PHE A 14 44.97 4.87 21.31
N ALA A 15 43.84 5.34 21.86
CA ALA A 15 42.55 5.04 21.29
C ALA A 15 42.61 5.58 19.87
N GLY A 16 42.92 4.70 18.92
CA GLY A 16 42.84 5.01 17.51
C GLY A 16 41.41 5.42 17.23
N CYS A 17 41.19 6.71 16.98
CA CYS A 17 40.14 7.15 16.09
C CYS A 17 40.46 6.49 14.75
N ALA A 18 39.97 5.25 14.55
CA ALA A 18 39.89 4.67 13.23
C ALA A 18 38.90 5.56 12.46
N SER A 19 39.43 6.58 11.80
CA SER A 19 38.76 7.25 10.71
C SER A 19 38.29 6.13 9.77
N ARG A 20 36.99 5.86 9.73
CA ARG A 20 36.38 5.02 8.70
C ARG A 20 36.63 5.72 7.37
N ALA A 21 37.75 5.43 6.74
CA ALA A 21 38.00 5.82 5.37
C ALA A 21 36.99 5.04 4.51
N GLY A 22 36.08 5.74 3.84
CA GLY A 22 35.15 5.11 2.93
C GLY A 22 35.89 4.45 1.76
N VAL A 23 35.24 3.49 1.11
CA VAL A 23 35.78 2.73 -0.02
C VAL A 23 35.29 3.35 -1.33
N GLN A 24 36.21 3.63 -2.25
CA GLN A 24 35.84 4.06 -3.60
C GLN A 24 35.45 2.82 -4.42
N LEU A 25 34.23 2.78 -4.95
CA LEU A 25 33.72 1.69 -5.77
C LEU A 25 33.69 2.10 -7.24
N SER A 26 34.03 1.18 -8.14
CA SER A 26 33.73 1.35 -9.57
C SER A 26 32.22 1.29 -9.81
N ALA A 27 31.76 1.82 -10.94
CA ALA A 27 30.34 1.76 -11.31
C ALA A 27 29.81 0.31 -11.36
N GLU A 28 30.63 -0.63 -11.83
CA GLU A 28 30.29 -2.06 -11.89
C GLU A 28 30.19 -2.69 -10.49
N GLN A 29 31.12 -2.36 -9.59
CA GLN A 29 31.09 -2.85 -8.20
C GLN A 29 29.88 -2.31 -7.45
N LEU A 30 29.57 -1.02 -7.61
CA LEU A 30 28.40 -0.39 -7.03
C LEU A 30 27.13 -1.07 -7.52
N ARG A 31 26.99 -1.24 -8.84
CA ARG A 31 25.83 -1.91 -9.44
C ARG A 31 25.65 -3.34 -8.95
N SER A 32 26.73 -4.11 -8.87
CA SER A 32 26.69 -5.49 -8.38
C SER A 32 26.22 -5.57 -6.92
N LYS A 33 26.74 -4.71 -6.04
CA LYS A 33 26.30 -4.63 -4.63
C LYS A 33 24.87 -4.12 -4.47
N ALA A 34 24.46 -3.22 -5.35
CA ALA A 34 23.14 -2.62 -5.40
C ALA A 34 22.11 -3.49 -6.16
N SER A 35 22.35 -4.78 -6.35
CA SER A 35 21.47 -5.65 -7.13
C SER A 35 20.76 -6.69 -6.25
N TYR A 36 19.50 -6.95 -6.58
CA TYR A 36 18.65 -7.98 -5.97
C TYR A 36 17.92 -8.76 -7.06
N ARG A 37 17.93 -10.09 -6.97
CA ARG A 37 17.29 -10.98 -7.95
C ARG A 37 16.02 -11.59 -7.39
N THR A 38 14.98 -11.65 -8.22
CA THR A 38 13.70 -12.28 -7.89
C THR A 38 13.12 -13.06 -9.07
N LEU A 39 12.24 -14.02 -8.76
CA LEU A 39 11.44 -14.77 -9.72
C LEU A 39 9.98 -14.26 -9.79
N SER A 40 9.65 -13.22 -9.03
CA SER A 40 8.33 -12.60 -9.07
C SER A 40 8.01 -12.01 -10.45
N PRO A 41 6.74 -11.93 -10.85
CA PRO A 41 6.34 -11.21 -12.07
C PRO A 41 6.78 -9.75 -12.05
N TYR A 42 7.02 -9.20 -13.24
CA TYR A 42 7.56 -7.85 -13.43
C TYR A 42 6.73 -6.76 -12.75
N ASP A 43 5.40 -6.81 -12.92
CA ASP A 43 4.52 -5.82 -12.30
C ASP A 43 4.57 -5.84 -10.77
N GLU A 44 4.84 -6.99 -10.17
CA GLU A 44 4.99 -7.10 -8.71
C GLU A 44 6.33 -6.53 -8.27
N ALA A 45 7.41 -6.87 -8.96
CA ALA A 45 8.74 -6.33 -8.68
C ALA A 45 8.73 -4.79 -8.76
N TYR A 46 8.06 -4.23 -9.77
CA TYR A 46 7.89 -2.80 -9.93
C TYR A 46 7.05 -2.16 -8.81
N ASP A 47 5.88 -2.72 -8.52
CA ASP A 47 5.02 -2.21 -7.45
C ASP A 47 5.70 -2.28 -6.08
N ALA A 48 6.43 -3.37 -5.80
CA ALA A 48 7.17 -3.54 -4.55
C ALA A 48 8.27 -2.50 -4.41
N ALA A 49 9.06 -2.26 -5.48
CA ALA A 49 10.12 -1.26 -5.45
C ALA A 49 9.55 0.15 -5.18
N TYR A 50 8.48 0.53 -5.89
CA TYR A 50 7.81 1.81 -5.69
C TYR A 50 7.28 1.95 -4.25
N LEU A 51 6.51 0.96 -3.77
CA LEU A 51 5.85 1.03 -2.47
C LEU A 51 6.85 1.02 -1.31
N VAL A 52 7.99 0.34 -1.44
CA VAL A 52 9.07 0.36 -0.43
C VAL A 52 9.69 1.75 -0.35
N LEU A 53 10.00 2.40 -1.48
CA LEU A 53 10.56 3.75 -1.48
C LEU A 53 9.61 4.75 -0.80
N VAL A 54 8.32 4.71 -1.16
CA VAL A 54 7.31 5.56 -0.51
C VAL A 54 7.16 5.26 0.97
N ARG A 55 7.19 3.98 1.37
CA ARG A 55 7.14 3.57 2.79
C ARG A 55 8.33 4.08 3.58
N ASP A 56 9.51 4.12 2.98
CA ASP A 56 10.72 4.68 3.59
C ASP A 56 10.73 6.23 3.49
N GLY A 57 9.63 6.81 3.02
CA GLY A 57 9.33 8.24 2.99
C GLY A 57 10.07 9.00 1.91
N PHE A 58 10.48 8.34 0.82
CA PHE A 58 10.95 9.00 -0.38
C PHE A 58 9.78 9.37 -1.28
N LEU A 59 9.85 10.54 -1.92
CA LEU A 59 8.93 10.92 -2.98
C LEU A 59 9.48 10.38 -4.30
N VAL A 60 8.70 9.55 -5.01
CA VAL A 60 9.06 9.08 -6.36
C VAL A 60 8.66 10.16 -7.35
N SER A 61 9.63 10.87 -7.91
CA SER A 61 9.41 12.07 -8.73
C SER A 61 9.43 11.82 -10.23
N ALA A 62 10.14 10.77 -10.68
CA ALA A 62 10.06 10.29 -12.04
C ALA A 62 9.98 8.77 -12.05
N HIS A 63 9.13 8.21 -12.91
CA HIS A 63 8.98 6.78 -13.02
C HIS A 63 8.45 6.37 -14.40
N ASP A 64 9.00 5.30 -14.96
CA ASP A 64 8.51 4.69 -16.19
C ASP A 64 8.37 3.18 -15.97
N ARG A 65 7.12 2.70 -15.97
CA ARG A 65 6.82 1.28 -15.75
C ARG A 65 7.28 0.42 -16.92
N HIS A 66 7.21 0.91 -18.15
CA HIS A 66 7.63 0.13 -19.32
C HIS A 66 9.15 0.05 -19.41
N ALA A 67 9.85 1.13 -19.08
CA ALA A 67 11.31 1.13 -19.01
C ALA A 67 11.87 0.50 -17.73
N GLY A 68 11.05 0.32 -16.69
CA GLY A 68 11.46 -0.26 -15.42
C GLY A 68 12.30 0.66 -14.56
N THR A 69 12.04 1.97 -14.61
CA THR A 69 12.83 2.97 -13.89
C THR A 69 12.02 3.70 -12.83
N LEU A 70 12.66 4.01 -11.70
CA LEU A 70 12.13 4.86 -10.64
C LEU A 70 13.24 5.80 -10.16
N ASP A 71 12.94 7.07 -10.04
CA ASP A 71 13.80 8.07 -9.42
C ASP A 71 13.06 8.72 -8.26
N THR A 72 13.78 8.94 -7.16
CA THR A 72 13.26 9.67 -6.01
C THR A 72 13.85 11.07 -5.90
N ASP A 73 13.12 11.96 -5.25
CA ASP A 73 13.68 13.24 -4.82
C ASP A 73 14.71 13.07 -3.69
N PRO A 74 15.69 13.99 -3.59
CA PRO A 74 16.63 14.01 -2.48
C PRO A 74 15.90 14.20 -1.15
N LYS A 75 16.23 13.33 -0.20
CA LYS A 75 15.75 13.35 1.18
C LYS A 75 16.92 13.47 2.14
N GLY A 76 16.93 14.53 2.94
CA GLY A 76 17.90 14.71 4.03
C GLY A 76 17.46 14.04 5.33
N ASP A 77 18.43 13.75 6.19
CA ASP A 77 18.16 13.49 7.60
C ASP A 77 17.82 14.83 8.28
N ALA A 78 16.82 14.86 9.16
CA ALA A 78 16.43 16.07 9.89
C ALA A 78 17.58 16.64 10.74
N SER A 79 18.58 15.82 11.04
CA SER A 79 19.77 16.18 11.81
C SER A 79 20.96 16.67 10.97
N ALA A 80 20.96 16.45 9.65
CA ALA A 80 22.07 16.77 8.76
C ALA A 80 21.56 17.32 7.43
N HIS A 81 21.15 18.59 7.43
CA HIS A 81 20.65 19.30 6.24
C HIS A 81 21.64 19.37 5.07
N HIS A 82 22.91 19.02 5.30
CA HIS A 82 23.98 19.10 4.32
C HIS A 82 24.03 17.91 3.36
N GLU A 83 23.74 16.68 3.82
CA GLU A 83 23.76 15.47 2.99
C GLU A 83 22.33 14.94 2.79
N GLN A 84 21.93 14.83 1.53
CA GLN A 84 20.64 14.27 1.13
C GLN A 84 20.85 13.06 0.24
N ARG A 85 19.86 12.17 0.23
CA ARG A 85 19.92 10.91 -0.50
C ARG A 85 18.68 10.72 -1.36
N ALA A 86 18.89 10.13 -2.51
CA ALA A 86 17.84 9.65 -3.40
C ALA A 86 18.23 8.27 -3.93
N TRP A 87 17.30 7.65 -4.66
CA TRP A 87 17.49 6.37 -5.31
C TRP A 87 17.18 6.50 -6.79
N HIS A 88 17.99 5.83 -7.60
CA HIS A 88 17.67 5.44 -8.95
C HIS A 88 17.49 3.92 -8.98
N ILE A 89 16.29 3.45 -9.30
CA ILE A 89 15.98 2.04 -9.43
C ILE A 89 15.86 1.67 -10.90
N GLU A 90 16.46 0.55 -11.28
CA GLU A 90 16.26 -0.12 -12.56
C GLU A 90 15.74 -1.53 -12.33
N ILE A 91 14.76 -1.96 -13.13
CA ILE A 91 14.18 -3.30 -13.09
C ILE A 91 14.39 -3.95 -14.44
N LEU A 92 15.30 -4.91 -14.47
CA LEU A 92 15.82 -5.52 -15.67
C LEU A 92 15.31 -6.95 -15.77
N GLN A 93 14.78 -7.32 -16.94
CA GLN A 93 14.42 -8.69 -17.23
C GLN A 93 15.57 -9.40 -17.94
N GLU A 94 16.19 -10.35 -17.25
CA GLU A 94 17.30 -11.15 -17.76
C GLU A 94 16.87 -12.62 -17.81
N GLY A 95 16.39 -13.05 -18.99
CA GLY A 95 15.87 -14.40 -19.18
C GLY A 95 14.62 -14.66 -18.32
N GLY A 96 14.68 -15.70 -17.48
CA GLY A 96 13.58 -16.09 -16.59
C GLY A 96 13.57 -15.41 -15.21
N SER A 97 14.52 -14.51 -14.94
CA SER A 97 14.64 -13.80 -13.66
C SER A 97 14.62 -12.30 -13.86
N LEU A 98 14.21 -11.58 -12.81
CA LEU A 98 14.31 -10.14 -12.75
C LEU A 98 15.47 -9.75 -11.83
N THR A 99 16.22 -8.73 -12.25
CA THR A 99 17.23 -8.06 -11.43
C THR A 99 16.75 -6.64 -11.15
N ILE A 100 16.57 -6.30 -9.88
CA ILE A 100 16.32 -4.94 -9.41
C ILE A 100 17.67 -4.36 -9.00
N VAL A 101 18.04 -3.22 -9.57
CA VAL A 101 19.25 -2.46 -9.22
C VAL A 101 18.82 -1.18 -8.51
N ALA A 102 19.34 -0.92 -7.30
CA ALA A 102 19.03 0.28 -6.51
C ALA A 102 20.27 1.15 -6.31
N LEU A 103 20.55 2.02 -7.29
CA LEU A 103 21.71 2.91 -7.26
C LEU A 103 21.44 4.09 -6.31
N PRO A 104 22.28 4.28 -5.28
CA PRO A 104 22.17 5.45 -4.41
C PRO A 104 22.60 6.70 -5.17
N ARG A 105 21.89 7.81 -4.93
CA ARG A 105 22.27 9.15 -5.37
C ARG A 105 22.50 10.02 -4.14
N VAL A 106 23.64 10.69 -4.06
CA VAL A 106 24.02 11.50 -2.90
C VAL A 106 24.17 12.95 -3.31
N PHE A 107 23.58 13.83 -2.51
CA PHE A 107 23.58 15.26 -2.73
C PHE A 107 24.22 15.94 -1.52
N ILE A 108 25.15 16.86 -1.78
CA ILE A 108 25.75 17.73 -0.77
C ILE A 108 25.41 19.16 -1.14
N ASP A 109 24.75 19.89 -0.23
CA ASP A 109 24.23 21.25 -0.48
C ASP A 109 23.41 21.35 -1.79
N GLY A 110 22.61 20.33 -2.07
CA GLY A 110 21.77 20.24 -3.26
C GLY A 110 22.52 19.88 -4.56
N THR A 111 23.84 19.68 -4.51
CA THR A 111 24.64 19.24 -5.67
C THR A 111 24.83 17.73 -5.62
N GLU A 112 24.49 17.02 -6.70
CA GLU A 112 24.75 15.58 -6.78
C GLU A 112 26.26 15.29 -6.87
N VAL A 113 26.76 14.51 -5.91
CA VAL A 113 28.18 14.14 -5.78
C VAL A 113 28.39 12.62 -5.77
N THR A 114 27.37 11.87 -6.18
CA THR A 114 27.38 10.39 -6.25
C THR A 114 28.65 9.85 -6.91
N GLN A 115 29.09 10.47 -8.00
CA GLN A 115 30.32 10.10 -8.70
C GLN A 115 31.53 10.65 -7.96
N GLY A 116 32.34 9.76 -7.38
CA GLY A 116 33.58 10.10 -6.68
C GLY A 116 33.49 10.10 -5.16
N GLN A 117 32.31 9.86 -4.59
CA GLN A 117 32.14 9.75 -3.14
C GLN A 117 32.73 8.43 -2.61
N PRO A 118 33.54 8.47 -1.53
CA PRO A 118 33.93 7.26 -0.82
C PRO A 118 32.72 6.70 -0.05
N TRP A 119 32.41 5.42 -0.26
CA TRP A 119 31.25 4.77 0.34
C TRP A 119 31.59 4.16 1.69
N THR A 120 30.75 4.42 2.70
CA THR A 120 30.79 3.64 3.94
C THR A 120 29.91 2.42 3.78
N LEU A 121 30.52 1.24 3.57
CA LEU A 121 29.76 0.01 3.30
C LEU A 121 29.23 -0.65 4.59
N ASP A 122 30.07 -0.72 5.62
CA ASP A 122 29.78 -1.46 6.85
C ASP A 122 29.10 -0.63 7.95
N GLY A 123 28.42 -1.34 8.86
CA GLY A 123 27.73 -0.78 10.02
C GLY A 123 26.25 -0.48 9.78
N GLU A 124 25.52 -0.15 10.85
CA GLU A 124 24.07 0.04 10.80
C GLU A 124 23.63 1.16 9.84
N ASN A 125 24.48 2.18 9.67
CA ASN A 125 24.23 3.31 8.78
C ASN A 125 24.94 3.18 7.41
N GLY A 126 25.68 2.09 7.17
CA GLY A 126 26.43 1.84 5.94
C GLY A 126 25.53 1.42 4.78
N GLU A 127 26.02 1.55 3.54
CA GLU A 127 25.24 1.28 2.33
C GLU A 127 24.74 -0.17 2.25
N GLU A 128 25.52 -1.14 2.72
CA GLU A 128 25.08 -2.54 2.70
C GLU A 128 23.89 -2.79 3.61
N ALA A 129 23.82 -2.10 4.77
CA ALA A 129 22.66 -2.18 5.64
C ALA A 129 21.43 -1.53 4.99
N ARG A 130 21.62 -0.43 4.25
CA ARG A 130 20.55 0.27 3.51
C ARG A 130 19.99 -0.60 2.39
N TRP A 131 20.83 -1.17 1.53
CA TRP A 131 20.40 -2.10 0.49
C TRP A 131 19.71 -3.33 1.08
N ARG A 132 20.28 -3.92 2.14
CA ARG A 132 19.67 -5.07 2.82
C ARG A 132 18.28 -4.72 3.36
N SER A 133 18.10 -3.52 3.92
CA SER A 133 16.78 -3.08 4.39
C SER A 133 15.80 -2.86 3.24
N LEU A 134 16.23 -2.17 2.17
CA LEU A 134 15.42 -1.91 0.98
C LEU A 134 14.95 -3.22 0.33
N PHE A 135 15.88 -4.11 0.00
CA PHE A 135 15.58 -5.39 -0.65
C PHE A 135 14.85 -6.36 0.27
N GLY A 136 15.16 -6.36 1.58
CA GLY A 136 14.42 -7.13 2.57
C GLY A 136 12.93 -6.76 2.58
N ARG A 137 12.61 -5.46 2.61
CA ARG A 137 11.21 -4.99 2.56
C ARG A 137 10.53 -5.28 1.22
N MET A 138 11.28 -5.24 0.12
CA MET A 138 10.73 -5.64 -1.19
C MET A 138 10.37 -7.13 -1.18
N GLN A 139 11.27 -7.99 -0.68
CA GLN A 139 11.02 -9.43 -0.54
C GLN A 139 9.82 -9.70 0.38
N GLU A 140 9.67 -8.98 1.49
CA GLU A 140 8.50 -9.08 2.37
C GLU A 140 7.18 -8.80 1.63
N LEU A 141 7.12 -7.75 0.80
CA LEU A 141 5.93 -7.44 0.00
C LEU A 141 5.66 -8.53 -1.05
N LEU A 142 6.70 -8.94 -1.78
CA LEU A 142 6.59 -9.99 -2.80
C LEU A 142 6.13 -11.33 -2.19
N ASP A 143 6.61 -11.67 -0.99
CA ASP A 143 6.17 -12.86 -0.28
C ASP A 143 4.73 -12.75 0.22
N ALA A 144 4.34 -11.57 0.74
CA ALA A 144 2.96 -11.32 1.14
C ALA A 144 1.99 -11.55 -0.02
N TRP A 145 2.33 -11.09 -1.24
CA TRP A 145 1.46 -11.21 -2.41
C TRP A 145 1.31 -12.62 -2.99
N LYS A 146 2.14 -13.58 -2.57
CA LYS A 146 1.97 -14.99 -2.95
C LYS A 146 0.69 -15.60 -2.37
N VAL A 147 0.20 -15.07 -1.25
CA VAL A 147 -1.00 -15.56 -0.58
C VAL A 147 -2.00 -14.42 -0.46
N HIS A 148 -2.96 -14.40 -1.38
CA HIS A 148 -4.00 -13.39 -1.35
C HIS A 148 -4.97 -13.66 -0.21
N PRO A 149 -5.21 -12.69 0.70
CA PRO A 149 -6.20 -12.84 1.74
C PRO A 149 -7.61 -12.95 1.14
N GLU A 150 -8.43 -13.80 1.76
CA GLU A 150 -9.83 -14.03 1.38
C GLU A 150 -10.79 -13.22 2.25
N VAL A 151 -11.99 -13.00 1.71
CA VAL A 151 -13.13 -12.44 2.42
C VAL A 151 -13.90 -13.57 3.12
N GLU A 152 -14.04 -13.47 4.44
CA GLU A 152 -14.75 -14.48 5.24
C GLU A 152 -16.01 -13.89 5.88
N LEU A 153 -17.16 -14.53 5.69
CA LEU A 153 -18.43 -14.13 6.29
C LEU A 153 -18.76 -14.99 7.52
N ASP A 154 -18.80 -14.39 8.70
CA ASP A 154 -19.37 -14.98 9.91
C ASP A 154 -20.86 -14.61 10.02
N ARG A 155 -21.72 -15.49 9.48
CA ARG A 155 -23.17 -15.32 9.53
C ARG A 155 -23.75 -15.34 10.94
N GLY A 156 -23.07 -15.99 11.90
CA GLY A 156 -23.55 -16.08 13.28
C GLY A 156 -23.38 -14.75 14.03
N ARG A 157 -22.41 -13.94 13.62
CA ARG A 157 -22.13 -12.62 14.20
C ARG A 157 -22.59 -11.45 13.33
N GLY A 158 -22.93 -11.71 12.06
CA GLY A 158 -23.18 -10.65 11.10
C GLY A 158 -21.91 -9.83 10.82
N GLU A 159 -20.75 -10.50 10.82
CA GLU A 159 -19.44 -9.88 10.65
C GLU A 159 -18.78 -10.41 9.38
N LEU A 160 -18.05 -9.51 8.71
CA LEU A 160 -17.18 -9.81 7.59
C LEU A 160 -15.73 -9.59 8.01
N ASN A 161 -14.90 -10.61 7.82
CA ASN A 161 -13.45 -10.48 7.95
C ASN A 161 -12.86 -10.22 6.57
N VAL A 162 -12.29 -9.04 6.36
CA VAL A 162 -11.65 -8.65 5.10
C VAL A 162 -10.20 -8.31 5.38
N GLY A 163 -9.31 -9.24 5.05
CA GLY A 163 -7.88 -9.08 5.28
C GLY A 163 -7.50 -8.82 6.72
N GLY A 164 -8.29 -9.23 7.72
CA GLY A 164 -8.07 -8.98 9.15
C GLY A 164 -8.84 -7.80 9.73
N LEU A 165 -9.54 -7.02 8.91
CA LEU A 165 -10.53 -6.03 9.38
C LEU A 165 -11.86 -6.72 9.64
N ARG A 166 -12.53 -6.32 10.72
CA ARG A 166 -13.89 -6.77 11.01
C ARG A 166 -14.87 -5.68 10.63
N LEU A 167 -15.75 -6.01 9.70
CA LEU A 167 -16.78 -5.11 9.18
C LEU A 167 -18.15 -5.68 9.53
N LEU A 168 -19.03 -4.87 10.10
CA LEU A 168 -20.40 -5.28 10.35
C LEU A 168 -21.15 -5.39 9.03
N VAL A 169 -21.99 -6.41 8.91
CA VAL A 169 -22.99 -6.52 7.86
C VAL A 169 -24.32 -6.04 8.45
N PRO A 170 -24.96 -5.00 7.90
CA PRO A 170 -26.19 -4.49 8.48
C PRO A 170 -27.31 -5.57 8.38
N PRO A 171 -28.11 -5.81 9.43
CA PRO A 171 -29.02 -6.96 9.50
C PRO A 171 -30.07 -7.08 8.38
N LYS A 172 -30.39 -5.96 7.72
CA LYS A 172 -31.33 -5.89 6.60
C LYS A 172 -30.74 -6.37 5.27
N TRP A 173 -29.45 -6.70 5.24
CA TRP A 173 -28.71 -7.05 4.05
C TRP A 173 -28.52 -8.57 4.01
N THR A 174 -29.30 -9.21 3.14
CA THR A 174 -29.56 -10.66 3.21
C THR A 174 -29.07 -11.43 2.00
N HIS A 175 -28.74 -10.74 0.91
CA HIS A 175 -28.24 -11.36 -0.32
C HIS A 175 -26.74 -11.15 -0.44
N PHE A 176 -25.99 -12.25 -0.58
CA PHE A 176 -24.53 -12.27 -0.55
C PHE A 176 -24.00 -12.92 -1.82
N GLU A 177 -23.13 -12.22 -2.53
CA GLU A 177 -22.48 -12.69 -3.76
C GLU A 177 -20.97 -12.63 -3.60
N LEU A 178 -20.40 -13.75 -3.16
CA LEU A 178 -18.95 -13.92 -3.06
C LEU A 178 -18.41 -14.27 -4.46
N ASN A 179 -17.38 -13.54 -4.90
CA ASN A 179 -16.70 -13.88 -6.15
C ASN A 179 -15.98 -15.23 -6.03
N THR A 180 -15.73 -15.89 -7.16
CA THR A 180 -15.07 -17.21 -7.22
C THR A 180 -13.68 -17.20 -6.59
N ASP A 181 -12.95 -16.08 -6.74
CA ASP A 181 -11.63 -15.87 -6.14
C ASP A 181 -11.69 -15.52 -4.64
N ARG A 182 -12.89 -15.30 -4.09
CA ARG A 182 -13.14 -14.94 -2.69
C ARG A 182 -12.41 -13.66 -2.25
N HIS A 183 -12.00 -12.81 -3.18
CA HIS A 183 -11.36 -11.52 -2.89
C HIS A 183 -12.36 -10.37 -2.84
N SER A 184 -13.57 -10.60 -3.34
CA SER A 184 -14.65 -9.63 -3.27
C SER A 184 -15.98 -10.24 -2.88
N LEU A 185 -16.79 -9.47 -2.17
CA LEU A 185 -18.14 -9.81 -1.75
C LEU A 185 -19.08 -8.64 -2.06
N ALA A 186 -20.14 -8.89 -2.82
CA ALA A 186 -21.31 -8.02 -2.78
C ALA A 186 -22.25 -8.44 -1.67
N VAL A 187 -22.83 -7.44 -1.03
CA VAL A 187 -23.96 -7.60 -0.15
C VAL A 187 -25.06 -6.66 -0.65
N GLN A 188 -26.29 -7.18 -0.74
CA GLN A 188 -27.47 -6.43 -1.15
C GLN A 188 -28.60 -6.60 -0.13
N ARG A 189 -29.51 -5.63 -0.07
CA ARG A 189 -30.67 -5.67 0.85
C ARG A 189 -31.57 -6.89 0.58
N GLY A 190 -31.76 -7.23 -0.68
CA GLY A 190 -32.45 -8.44 -1.10
C GLY A 190 -31.99 -8.86 -2.49
N ARG A 191 -32.72 -9.80 -3.09
CA ARG A 191 -32.48 -10.22 -4.47
C ARG A 191 -32.79 -9.06 -5.44
N GLN A 192 -31.94 -8.90 -6.46
CA GLN A 192 -32.16 -7.93 -7.53
C GLN A 192 -33.56 -8.09 -8.16
N LEU A 193 -34.25 -6.96 -8.34
CA LEU A 193 -35.50 -6.88 -9.10
C LEU A 193 -35.21 -6.14 -10.42
N ASP A 194 -35.86 -6.57 -11.51
CA ASP A 194 -35.52 -6.14 -12.87
C ASP A 194 -35.67 -4.62 -13.11
N ASP A 195 -36.52 -3.93 -12.33
CA ASP A 195 -36.84 -2.52 -12.53
C ASP A 195 -36.50 -1.61 -11.34
N ALA A 196 -35.76 -2.10 -10.34
CA ALA A 196 -35.41 -1.33 -9.15
C ALA A 196 -33.89 -1.19 -8.97
N VAL A 197 -33.47 -0.05 -8.43
CA VAL A 197 -32.11 0.10 -7.89
C VAL A 197 -32.06 -0.67 -6.57
N ASN A 198 -31.20 -1.67 -6.48
CA ASN A 198 -31.00 -2.48 -5.29
C ASN A 198 -29.75 -1.99 -4.55
N PRO A 199 -29.88 -1.39 -3.36
CA PRO A 199 -28.73 -0.94 -2.59
C PRO A 199 -27.67 -2.04 -2.46
N SER A 200 -26.44 -1.71 -2.81
CA SER A 200 -25.34 -2.65 -2.91
C SER A 200 -24.12 -2.11 -2.16
N ILE A 201 -23.49 -2.97 -1.36
CA ILE A 201 -22.17 -2.73 -0.74
C ILE A 201 -21.22 -3.77 -1.29
N LEU A 202 -20.09 -3.30 -1.81
CA LEU A 202 -19.02 -4.11 -2.34
C LEU A 202 -17.81 -4.02 -1.41
N TYR A 203 -17.37 -5.16 -0.93
CA TYR A 203 -16.12 -5.33 -0.22
C TYR A 203 -15.10 -5.94 -1.17
N SER A 204 -13.91 -5.37 -1.23
CA SER A 204 -12.81 -5.90 -2.02
C SER A 204 -11.52 -5.85 -1.21
N ILE A 205 -10.72 -6.89 -1.33
CA ILE A 205 -9.32 -6.85 -0.93
C ILE A 205 -8.47 -7.01 -2.18
N GLU A 206 -7.50 -6.12 -2.32
CA GLU A 206 -6.63 -6.07 -3.49
C GLU A 206 -5.20 -5.83 -3.07
N ARG A 207 -4.28 -6.30 -3.92
CA ARG A 207 -2.88 -5.91 -3.84
C ARG A 207 -2.76 -4.38 -3.88
N ARG A 208 -1.99 -3.79 -2.98
CA ARG A 208 -1.67 -2.37 -3.05
C ARG A 208 -0.86 -2.08 -4.31
N ARG A 209 -1.22 -1.01 -5.01
CA ARG A 209 -0.54 -0.55 -6.23
C ARG A 209 -0.20 0.94 -6.12
N PRO A 210 0.85 1.42 -6.79
CA PRO A 210 1.19 2.85 -6.85
C PRO A 210 0.06 3.72 -7.38
N GLN A 211 -0.64 3.25 -8.41
CA GLN A 211 -1.75 3.95 -9.07
C GLN A 211 -2.93 2.97 -9.23
N PRO A 212 -3.80 2.87 -8.22
CA PRO A 212 -4.99 2.02 -8.32
C PRO A 212 -6.06 2.64 -9.23
N ASP A 213 -6.87 1.80 -9.90
CA ASP A 213 -8.12 2.25 -10.52
C ASP A 213 -9.16 2.44 -9.42
N GLU A 214 -9.17 3.65 -8.87
CA GLU A 214 -9.98 4.04 -7.73
C GLU A 214 -11.49 3.98 -8.01
N ASP A 215 -11.87 4.11 -9.28
CA ASP A 215 -13.26 4.20 -9.71
C ASP A 215 -13.84 2.83 -10.13
N ALA A 216 -12.98 1.84 -10.44
CA ALA A 216 -13.44 0.50 -10.83
C ALA A 216 -14.36 -0.15 -9.81
N LEU A 217 -14.06 0.04 -8.51
CA LEU A 217 -14.86 -0.54 -7.45
C LEU A 217 -16.22 0.16 -7.31
N VAL A 218 -16.25 1.49 -7.47
CA VAL A 218 -17.50 2.25 -7.47
C VAL A 218 -18.36 1.84 -8.64
N ARG A 219 -17.79 1.76 -9.86
CA ARG A 219 -18.48 1.25 -11.04
C ARG A 219 -19.06 -0.15 -10.81
N SER A 220 -18.28 -1.05 -10.21
CA SER A 220 -18.75 -2.41 -9.90
C SER A 220 -19.89 -2.44 -8.88
N ALA A 221 -19.85 -1.58 -7.85
CA ALA A 221 -20.93 -1.45 -6.87
C ALA A 221 -22.21 -0.90 -7.52
N VAL A 222 -22.06 0.07 -8.41
CA VAL A 222 -23.13 0.68 -9.19
C VAL A 222 -23.75 -0.34 -10.17
N ASP A 223 -22.94 -1.03 -10.96
CA ASP A 223 -23.41 -2.07 -11.91
C ASP A 223 -24.22 -3.15 -11.21
N ARG A 224 -23.82 -3.55 -9.98
CA ARG A 224 -24.58 -4.51 -9.18
C ARG A 224 -25.88 -3.92 -8.65
N ALA A 225 -25.88 -2.65 -8.24
CA ALA A 225 -27.09 -2.00 -7.77
C ALA A 225 -28.13 -1.81 -8.89
N LEU A 226 -27.68 -1.62 -10.12
CA LEU A 226 -28.52 -1.30 -11.26
C LEU A 226 -28.87 -2.51 -12.16
N GLY A 227 -28.06 -3.56 -12.11
CA GLY A 227 -27.99 -4.60 -13.14
C GLY A 227 -27.00 -4.21 -14.25
N SER A 228 -26.35 -5.20 -14.87
CA SER A 228 -25.19 -5.06 -15.79
C SER A 228 -25.45 -4.31 -17.10
N THR A 229 -26.68 -3.82 -17.34
CA THR A 229 -27.09 -3.17 -18.59
C THR A 229 -27.22 -1.66 -18.46
N ARG A 230 -27.03 -1.08 -17.28
CA ARG A 230 -27.26 0.35 -17.00
C ARG A 230 -25.96 1.03 -16.61
N GLN A 231 -25.66 2.17 -17.23
CA GLN A 231 -24.51 3.00 -16.88
C GLN A 231 -24.97 4.22 -16.06
N MET A 232 -24.16 4.61 -15.09
CA MET A 232 -24.34 5.82 -14.30
C MET A 232 -23.50 6.95 -14.88
N GLU A 233 -24.12 8.10 -15.10
CA GLU A 233 -23.43 9.35 -15.42
C GLU A 233 -23.16 10.12 -14.12
N PRO A 234 -21.91 10.51 -13.81
CA PRO A 234 -21.62 11.36 -12.66
C PRO A 234 -22.35 12.71 -12.78
N LYS A 235 -22.98 13.16 -11.69
CA LYS A 235 -23.64 14.48 -11.65
C LYS A 235 -22.77 15.56 -11.04
N ASP A 236 -22.08 15.21 -9.96
CA ASP A 236 -21.35 16.15 -9.13
C ASP A 236 -19.86 15.81 -9.03
N THR A 237 -19.07 16.81 -8.64
CA THR A 237 -17.68 16.58 -8.25
C THR A 237 -17.65 15.76 -6.96
N PRO A 238 -16.86 14.67 -6.89
CA PRO A 238 -16.71 13.88 -5.68
C PRO A 238 -16.30 14.75 -4.47
N VAL A 239 -16.87 14.45 -3.30
CA VAL A 239 -16.56 15.12 -2.03
C VAL A 239 -15.86 14.12 -1.11
N ALA A 240 -14.80 14.57 -0.44
CA ALA A 240 -14.08 13.78 0.56
C ALA A 240 -14.46 14.21 1.98
N ASP A 241 -14.69 13.22 2.86
CA ASP A 241 -14.95 13.40 4.28
C ASP A 241 -14.13 12.39 5.12
N ALA A 242 -14.32 12.39 6.45
CA ALA A 242 -13.63 11.46 7.36
C ALA A 242 -13.95 9.97 7.11
N TRP A 243 -14.98 9.68 6.31
CA TRP A 243 -15.50 8.35 6.00
C TRP A 243 -15.29 7.98 4.53
N GLY A 244 -14.41 8.69 3.83
CA GLY A 244 -13.99 8.39 2.46
C GLY A 244 -14.47 9.42 1.44
N VAL A 245 -14.71 8.97 0.22
CA VAL A 245 -15.13 9.81 -0.91
C VAL A 245 -16.55 9.42 -1.31
N HIS A 246 -17.41 10.40 -1.55
CA HIS A 246 -18.80 10.17 -1.95
C HIS A 246 -19.24 11.13 -3.06
N GLY A 247 -20.34 10.81 -3.72
CA GLY A 247 -20.91 11.65 -4.77
C GLY A 247 -22.29 11.18 -5.21
N LEU A 248 -22.86 11.94 -6.15
CA LEU A 248 -24.13 11.66 -6.78
C LEU A 248 -23.92 11.39 -8.28
N GLY A 249 -24.66 10.41 -8.80
CA GLY A 249 -24.79 10.14 -10.22
C GLY A 249 -26.26 10.05 -10.62
N GLU A 250 -26.50 9.93 -11.93
CA GLU A 250 -27.82 9.67 -12.50
C GLU A 250 -27.77 8.41 -13.37
N VAL A 251 -28.81 7.60 -13.27
CA VAL A 251 -29.00 6.40 -14.07
C VAL A 251 -30.32 6.48 -14.79
N ARG A 252 -30.37 6.08 -16.05
CA ARG A 252 -31.62 5.98 -16.80
C ARG A 252 -32.27 4.62 -16.56
N VAL A 253 -33.48 4.62 -16.02
CA VAL A 253 -34.23 3.40 -15.67
C VAL A 253 -35.53 3.32 -16.47
N GLY A 254 -35.87 2.10 -16.89
CA GLY A 254 -37.09 1.78 -17.62
C GLY A 254 -37.11 2.22 -19.09
N PRO A 255 -38.15 1.82 -19.85
CA PRO A 255 -38.27 2.11 -21.28
C PRO A 255 -38.45 3.61 -21.60
N ALA A 256 -38.89 4.40 -20.62
CA ALA A 256 -39.01 5.85 -20.73
C ALA A 256 -37.69 6.60 -20.44
N GLY A 257 -36.64 5.90 -19.98
CA GLY A 257 -35.33 6.50 -19.68
C GLY A 257 -35.37 7.54 -18.55
N LEU A 258 -36.21 7.32 -17.54
CA LEU A 258 -36.33 8.25 -16.42
C LEU A 258 -35.02 8.28 -15.63
N GLY A 259 -34.52 9.49 -15.39
CA GLY A 259 -33.34 9.74 -14.58
C GLY A 259 -33.60 9.44 -13.11
N MET A 260 -32.87 8.48 -12.55
CA MET A 260 -32.88 8.17 -11.13
C MET A 260 -31.54 8.56 -10.51
N PRO A 261 -31.52 9.38 -9.43
CA PRO A 261 -30.31 9.65 -8.69
C PRO A 261 -29.74 8.37 -8.08
N VAL A 262 -28.41 8.27 -8.01
CA VAL A 262 -27.70 7.21 -7.29
C VAL A 262 -26.60 7.87 -6.46
N ALA A 263 -26.70 7.70 -5.14
CA ALA A 263 -25.64 8.09 -4.24
C ALA A 263 -24.60 6.97 -4.17
N TRP A 264 -23.32 7.33 -4.25
CA TRP A 264 -22.23 6.37 -4.11
C TRP A 264 -21.23 6.84 -3.06
N ARG A 265 -20.56 5.87 -2.44
CA ARG A 265 -19.48 6.11 -1.47
C ARG A 265 -18.38 5.08 -1.67
N ARG A 266 -17.15 5.50 -1.43
CA ARG A 266 -15.95 4.66 -1.40
C ARG A 266 -15.14 4.97 -0.15
N TRP A 267 -14.73 3.94 0.54
CA TRP A 267 -13.82 3.99 1.67
C TRP A 267 -12.72 2.95 1.49
N GLU A 268 -11.56 3.21 2.09
CA GLU A 268 -10.43 2.30 2.02
C GLU A 268 -9.60 2.29 3.30
N ALA A 269 -9.03 1.12 3.58
CA ALA A 269 -8.01 0.92 4.59
C ALA A 269 -6.78 0.26 3.95
N ARG A 270 -5.60 0.80 4.26
CA ARG A 270 -4.35 0.41 3.60
C ARG A 270 -3.41 -0.29 4.58
N SER A 271 -2.85 -1.40 4.15
CA SER A 271 -1.66 -2.02 4.73
C SER A 271 -0.45 -1.77 3.81
N PRO A 272 0.77 -2.18 4.18
CA PRO A 272 1.90 -2.15 3.26
C PRO A 272 1.64 -2.96 1.98
N ALA A 273 1.03 -4.13 2.09
CA ALA A 273 0.85 -5.08 0.97
C ALA A 273 -0.55 -5.04 0.34
N TRP A 274 -1.58 -4.72 1.12
CA TRP A 274 -2.99 -4.91 0.76
C TRP A 274 -3.77 -3.63 0.95
N VAL A 275 -4.82 -3.45 0.15
CA VAL A 275 -5.84 -2.42 0.35
C VAL A 275 -7.18 -3.13 0.48
N VAL A 276 -7.87 -2.84 1.58
CA VAL A 276 -9.28 -3.18 1.74
C VAL A 276 -10.10 -1.99 1.28
N ARG A 277 -11.04 -2.22 0.39
CA ARG A 277 -11.95 -1.19 -0.09
C ARG A 277 -13.39 -1.59 0.14
N VAL A 278 -14.19 -0.59 0.48
CA VAL A 278 -15.63 -0.68 0.59
C VAL A 278 -16.22 0.35 -0.35
N ALA A 279 -17.06 -0.07 -1.28
CA ALA A 279 -17.85 0.83 -2.13
C ALA A 279 -19.33 0.54 -1.96
N SER A 280 -20.17 1.56 -2.06
CA SER A 280 -21.61 1.40 -2.01
C SER A 280 -22.31 2.21 -3.08
N ALA A 281 -23.46 1.72 -3.54
CA ALA A 281 -24.39 2.43 -4.38
C ALA A 281 -25.80 2.33 -3.78
N CYS A 282 -26.46 3.47 -3.60
CA CYS A 282 -27.74 3.62 -2.93
C CYS A 282 -28.77 4.31 -3.84
N ALA A 283 -30.00 3.80 -3.83
CA ALA A 283 -31.15 4.42 -4.49
C ALA A 283 -31.70 5.62 -3.66
N PRO A 284 -32.41 6.57 -4.29
CA PRO A 284 -32.91 7.76 -3.62
C PRO A 284 -34.13 7.47 -2.72
N ASP A 285 -34.99 6.54 -3.12
CA ASP A 285 -36.10 6.05 -2.29
C ASP A 285 -35.56 5.11 -1.18
N GLY A 286 -34.91 5.70 -0.18
CA GLY A 286 -34.22 4.99 0.91
C GLY A 286 -32.79 5.46 1.18
N GLU A 287 -32.36 6.58 0.56
CA GLU A 287 -31.02 7.17 0.66
C GLU A 287 -30.53 7.28 2.10
N GLN A 288 -31.35 7.86 2.99
CA GLN A 288 -30.98 8.03 4.41
C GLN A 288 -30.71 6.70 5.10
N GLY A 289 -31.50 5.66 4.83
CA GLY A 289 -31.28 4.36 5.45
C GLY A 289 -30.04 3.65 4.93
N CYS A 290 -29.76 3.78 3.63
CA CYS A 290 -28.61 3.13 2.99
C CYS A 290 -27.29 3.78 3.42
N GLU A 291 -27.24 5.12 3.43
CA GLU A 291 -26.05 5.83 3.86
C GLU A 291 -25.73 5.59 5.35
N VAL A 292 -26.76 5.54 6.21
CA VAL A 292 -26.59 5.19 7.63
C VAL A 292 -26.05 3.77 7.79
N ASP A 293 -26.59 2.80 7.05
CA ASP A 293 -26.11 1.42 7.06
C ASP A 293 -24.63 1.35 6.63
N VAL A 294 -24.27 2.00 5.52
CA VAL A 294 -22.90 2.03 4.98
C VAL A 294 -21.94 2.70 5.96
N ARG A 295 -22.36 3.81 6.56
CA ARG A 295 -21.55 4.51 7.56
C ARG A 295 -21.28 3.62 8.77
N ALA A 296 -22.27 2.89 9.26
CA ALA A 296 -22.08 1.94 10.36
C ALA A 296 -21.10 0.80 9.99
N VAL A 297 -21.10 0.33 8.74
CA VAL A 297 -20.09 -0.62 8.24
C VAL A 297 -18.69 -0.01 8.35
N ILE A 298 -18.51 1.22 7.87
CA ILE A 298 -17.19 1.89 7.86
C ILE A 298 -16.73 2.19 9.30
N GLU A 299 -17.64 2.65 10.17
CA GLU A 299 -17.38 2.90 11.59
C GLU A 299 -16.90 1.64 12.32
N SER A 300 -17.49 0.47 12.01
CA SER A 300 -17.05 -0.79 12.61
C SER A 300 -15.60 -1.18 12.27
N ALA A 301 -15.11 -0.73 11.10
CA ALA A 301 -13.71 -0.90 10.71
C ALA A 301 -12.77 -0.10 11.62
N ALA A 302 -13.16 1.13 11.97
CA ALA A 302 -12.39 2.03 12.84
C ALA A 302 -12.27 1.48 14.26
N ASP A 303 -13.35 0.91 14.80
CA ASP A 303 -13.38 0.30 16.13
C ASP A 303 -12.54 -0.98 16.21
N SER A 304 -12.44 -1.74 15.11
CA SER A 304 -11.65 -2.97 15.05
C SER A 304 -10.13 -2.72 14.96
N SER A 305 -9.71 -1.54 14.50
CA SER A 305 -8.31 -1.16 14.24
C SER A 305 -7.77 -0.09 15.20
N GLY A 306 -8.62 0.53 16.02
CA GLY A 306 -8.22 1.50 17.05
C GLY A 306 -7.71 2.84 16.53
N ARG A 307 -7.86 3.15 15.23
CA ARG A 307 -7.69 4.48 14.61
C ARG A 307 -8.06 4.42 13.13
N LEU A 308 -8.98 5.30 12.70
CA LEU A 308 -9.04 5.74 11.30
C LEU A 308 -7.66 6.26 10.93
N ILE A 309 -7.05 5.72 9.88
CA ILE A 309 -5.71 6.10 9.45
C ILE A 309 -5.75 7.58 9.02
N ASP A 310 -5.01 8.38 9.78
CA ASP A 310 -4.52 9.69 9.39
C ASP A 310 -3.62 9.51 8.15
N THR A 311 -3.98 10.14 7.03
CA THR A 311 -3.39 9.90 5.71
C THR A 311 -1.91 10.31 5.60
N GLU A 312 -1.30 10.84 6.66
CA GLU A 312 0.07 11.39 6.65
C GLU A 312 1.02 10.82 7.71
N SER A 313 0.53 10.09 8.72
CA SER A 313 1.40 9.58 9.79
C SER A 313 1.59 8.07 9.64
N GLY A 314 2.79 7.66 9.22
CA GLY A 314 3.23 6.28 8.92
C GLY A 314 3.17 5.24 10.05
N ALA A 315 2.15 5.28 10.91
CA ALA A 315 1.86 4.26 11.90
C ALA A 315 1.08 3.10 11.26
N ILE A 316 1.72 1.93 11.26
CA ILE A 316 1.26 0.71 10.61
C ILE A 316 0.23 0.00 11.50
N PRO A 317 -1.02 -0.27 11.04
CA PRO A 317 -1.83 -1.31 11.64
C PRO A 317 -1.21 -2.67 11.33
N VAL A 318 -0.78 -3.38 12.39
CA VAL A 318 -0.30 -4.76 12.27
C VAL A 318 -1.51 -5.67 12.13
N PHE A 319 -1.72 -6.17 10.91
CA PHE A 319 -2.63 -7.28 10.66
C PHE A 319 -2.11 -8.51 11.41
N LYS A 320 -2.80 -8.91 12.47
CA LYS A 320 -2.47 -10.15 13.18
C LYS A 320 -2.86 -11.32 12.30
N HIS A 321 -1.89 -11.89 11.58
CA HIS A 321 -2.05 -13.20 10.97
C HIS A 321 -2.38 -14.22 12.07
N ARG A 322 -3.59 -14.78 12.03
CA ARG A 322 -3.91 -15.97 12.80
C ARG A 322 -3.39 -17.17 12.00
N PRO A 323 -2.49 -18.01 12.55
CA PRO A 323 -2.11 -19.22 11.84
C PRO A 323 -3.33 -20.14 11.68
N PRO A 324 -3.36 -20.97 10.63
CA PRO A 324 -4.47 -21.90 10.41
C PRO A 324 -4.61 -22.88 11.59
N PRO A 325 -5.84 -23.33 11.90
CA PRO A 325 -6.05 -24.34 12.92
C PRO A 325 -5.32 -25.64 12.52
N ARG A 326 -4.64 -26.25 13.50
CA ARG A 326 -4.03 -27.58 13.37
C ARG A 326 -5.09 -28.67 13.32
#